data_AF-A0A813ER39-F1
#
_entry.id   AF-A0A813ER39-F1
#
_cell.length_a   1.000
_cell.length_b   1.000
_cell.length_c   1.000
_cell.angle_alpha   90.00
_cell.angle_beta   90.00
_cell.angle_gamma   90.00
#
_symmetry.space_group_name_H-M   'P 1'
#
loop_
_entity.id
_entity.type
_entity.pdbx_description
1 polymer ?
#
loop_
_entity_poly.entity_id
_entity_poly.type
_entity_poly.pdbx_seq_one_letter_code
_entity_poly.pdbx_strand_id
1 'polypeptide(L)'
;FSPASLPAVMQLRYYLDSGKGGGKGKGKRVYTMEGTITQGEEDERPTFSAHPARFSPDDKYSDQRIKCKKRFGMLKTQEKAVEL
;
A
#
# COMPACT_ATOMS: atom_id res chain seq x y z
N PHE A 1 -2.13 35.25 -14.50
CA PHE A 1 -2.70 33.91 -14.72
C PHE A 1 -1.95 32.92 -13.84
N SER A 2 -2.50 32.58 -12.67
CA SER A 2 -1.88 31.60 -11.77
C SER A 2 -2.03 30.22 -12.41
N PRO A 3 -0.96 29.41 -12.53
CA PRO A 3 -1.05 28.11 -13.16
C PRO A 3 -1.93 27.22 -12.29
N ALA A 4 -2.86 26.54 -12.95
CA ALA A 4 -3.86 25.65 -12.38
C ALA A 4 -3.32 24.80 -11.21
N SER A 5 -3.90 25.00 -10.03
CA SER A 5 -3.88 24.00 -8.97
C SER A 5 -4.67 22.80 -9.50
N LEU A 6 -3.95 21.78 -9.95
CA LEU A 6 -4.52 20.50 -10.37
C LEU A 6 -5.41 19.96 -9.24
N PRO A 7 -6.55 19.32 -9.54
CA PRO A 7 -7.48 18.81 -8.53
C PRO A 7 -6.72 17.91 -7.56
N ALA A 8 -6.87 18.17 -6.26
CA ALA A 8 -6.12 17.54 -5.17
C ALA A 8 -6.10 16.01 -5.31
N VAL A 9 -5.03 15.52 -5.93
CA VAL A 9 -4.68 14.10 -6.03
C VAL A 9 -4.47 13.62 -4.60
N MET A 10 -5.08 12.50 -4.22
CA MET A 10 -4.93 11.85 -2.90
C MET A 10 -3.51 12.00 -2.32
N GLN A 11 -3.30 13.03 -1.50
CA GLN A 11 -1.97 13.45 -1.04
C GLN A 11 -1.41 12.49 0.01
N LEU A 12 -2.30 11.83 0.77
CA LEU A 12 -1.86 10.97 1.86
C LEU A 12 -1.23 9.69 1.32
N ARG A 13 0.05 9.51 1.63
CA ARG A 13 0.87 8.34 1.32
C ARG A 13 1.33 7.68 2.61
N TYR A 14 1.86 6.47 2.51
CA TYR A 14 2.44 5.77 3.64
C TYR A 14 3.61 4.87 3.22
N TYR A 15 4.46 4.54 4.18
CA TYR A 15 5.43 3.46 4.08
C TYR A 15 5.29 2.52 5.28
N LEU A 16 5.88 1.33 5.19
CA LEU A 16 5.90 0.38 6.28
C LEU A 16 7.19 0.55 7.09
N ASP A 17 7.05 0.67 8.40
CA ASP A 17 8.22 0.73 9.27
C ASP A 17 9.02 -0.59 9.21
N SER A 18 10.31 -0.46 8.94
CA SER A 18 11.26 -1.58 8.84
C SER A 18 11.67 -2.13 10.20
N GLY A 19 11.41 -1.39 11.29
CA GLY A 19 11.61 -1.86 12.66
C GLY A 19 13.08 -2.13 12.98
N LYS A 20 14.00 -1.19 12.66
CA LYS A 20 15.43 -1.24 13.05
C LYS A 20 15.68 -1.02 14.55
N GLY A 21 14.82 -1.57 15.40
CA GLY A 21 14.94 -1.63 16.86
C GLY A 21 13.85 -2.57 17.36
N GLY A 22 14.20 -3.54 18.20
CA GLY A 22 13.37 -4.71 18.57
C GLY A 22 12.05 -4.45 19.31
N GLY A 23 11.33 -3.36 19.01
CA GLY A 23 10.01 -3.03 19.53
C GLY A 23 8.88 -3.45 18.60
N LYS A 24 7.67 -3.58 19.17
CA LYS A 24 6.38 -4.00 18.58
C LYS A 24 5.83 -3.12 17.41
N GLY A 25 6.69 -2.39 16.69
CA GLY A 25 6.34 -1.45 15.62
C GLY A 25 6.44 -1.98 14.18
N LYS A 26 7.10 -3.13 13.97
CA LYS A 26 7.35 -3.70 12.64
C LYS A 26 6.06 -3.84 11.83
N GLY A 27 6.03 -3.24 10.64
CA GLY A 27 4.90 -3.34 9.71
C GLY A 27 3.72 -2.39 9.97
N LYS A 28 3.84 -1.43 10.89
CA LYS A 28 2.87 -0.33 11.02
C LYS A 28 3.02 0.64 9.84
N ARG A 29 1.89 1.22 9.40
CA ARG A 29 1.87 2.27 8.38
C ARG A 29 2.28 3.60 9.02
N VAL A 30 3.29 4.25 8.46
CA VAL A 30 3.68 5.62 8.79
C VAL A 30 3.27 6.51 7.63
N TYR A 31 2.45 7.52 7.91
CA TYR A 31 1.86 8.39 6.88
C TYR A 31 2.76 9.58 6.56
N THR A 32 2.78 9.98 5.30
CA THR A 32 3.56 11.11 4.77
C THR A 32 2.87 11.70 3.54
N MET A 33 3.22 12.93 3.17
CA MET A 33 2.81 13.55 1.90
C MET A 33 3.88 13.38 0.81
N GLU A 34 5.08 12.91 1.17
CA GLU A 34 6.21 12.79 0.25
C GLU A 34 6.12 11.53 -0.61
N GLY A 35 6.51 11.64 -1.87
CA GLY A 35 6.49 10.53 -2.84
C GLY A 35 7.59 9.49 -2.61
N THR A 36 8.69 9.93 -2.00
CA THR A 36 9.86 9.13 -1.65
C THR A 36 10.27 9.45 -0.23
N ILE A 37 10.85 8.48 0.46
CA ILE A 37 11.47 8.69 1.77
C ILE A 37 12.95 8.31 1.69
N THR A 38 13.81 9.12 2.30
CA THR A 38 15.22 8.81 2.54
C THR A 38 15.35 8.20 3.93
N GLN A 39 15.31 6.87 4.02
CA GLN A 39 15.53 6.17 5.29
C GLN A 39 17.02 5.82 5.43
N GLY A 40 17.81 6.77 5.94
CA GLY A 40 19.28 6.66 6.02
C GLY A 40 20.00 7.22 4.78
N GLU A 41 21.32 7.10 4.73
CA GLU A 41 22.17 7.77 3.73
C GLU A 41 22.13 7.16 2.31
N GLU A 42 21.60 5.95 2.11
CA GLU A 42 21.86 5.22 0.84
C GLU A 42 20.64 4.65 0.08
N ASP A 43 19.41 4.62 0.63
CA ASP A 43 18.27 4.03 -0.10
C ASP A 43 17.01 4.94 -0.09
N GLU A 44 16.68 5.53 -1.25
CA GLU A 44 15.38 6.14 -1.50
C GLU A 44 14.30 5.06 -1.67
N ARG A 45 13.26 5.08 -0.83
CA ARG A 45 12.13 4.14 -0.93
C ARG A 45 10.86 4.85 -1.39
N PRO A 46 10.13 4.31 -2.38
CA PRO A 46 8.86 4.88 -2.80
C PRO A 46 7.79 4.67 -1.73
N THR A 47 6.95 5.68 -1.52
CA THR A 47 5.78 5.58 -0.64
C THR A 47 4.56 5.09 -1.42
N PHE A 48 3.56 4.54 -0.74
CA PHE A 48 2.33 4.01 -1.34
C PHE A 48 1.13 4.92 -1.04
N SER A 49 0.13 4.95 -1.93
CA SER A 49 -1.12 5.68 -1.65
C SER A 49 -1.82 5.09 -0.41
N ALA A 50 -2.21 5.94 0.53
CA ALA A 50 -2.98 5.51 1.71
C ALA A 50 -4.42 5.11 1.37
N HIS A 51 -4.89 5.46 0.18
CA HIS A 51 -6.26 5.25 -0.23
C HIS A 51 -6.39 4.00 -1.12
N PRO A 52 -7.45 3.20 -0.94
CA PRO A 52 -7.68 2.02 -1.77
C PRO A 52 -8.01 2.39 -3.22
N ALA A 53 -7.76 1.46 -4.14
CA ALA A 53 -8.20 1.58 -5.52
C ALA A 53 -9.74 1.69 -5.59
N ARG A 54 -10.24 2.55 -6.46
CA ARG A 54 -11.69 2.77 -6.64
C ARG A 54 -12.35 1.48 -7.13
N PHE A 55 -13.42 1.07 -6.45
CA PHE A 55 -14.26 -0.03 -6.91
C PHE A 55 -15.00 0.36 -8.18
N SER A 56 -15.03 -0.55 -9.17
CA SER A 56 -15.84 -0.42 -10.37
C SER A 56 -16.54 -1.77 -10.62
N PRO A 57 -17.87 -1.78 -10.79
CA PRO A 57 -18.60 -3.03 -11.05
C PRO A 57 -18.19 -3.64 -12.40
N ASP A 58 -17.87 -2.80 -13.39
CA ASP A 58 -17.47 -3.23 -14.74
C ASP A 58 -15.95 -3.51 -14.87
N ASP A 59 -15.28 -3.87 -13.78
CA ASP A 59 -13.85 -4.16 -13.77
C ASP A 59 -13.52 -5.46 -14.54
N LYS A 60 -13.16 -5.30 -15.82
CA LYS A 60 -12.76 -6.37 -16.73
C LYS A 60 -11.58 -7.21 -16.26
N TYR A 61 -10.78 -6.70 -15.31
CA TYR A 61 -9.58 -7.37 -14.81
C TYR A 61 -9.75 -8.02 -13.43
N SER A 62 -10.99 -8.10 -12.95
CA SER A 62 -11.33 -8.68 -11.64
C SER A 62 -10.92 -10.15 -11.53
N ASP A 63 -11.18 -10.96 -12.55
CA ASP A 63 -10.79 -12.38 -12.60
C ASP A 63 -9.27 -12.58 -12.54
N GLN A 64 -8.52 -11.78 -13.30
CA GLN A 64 -7.06 -11.83 -13.34
C GLN A 64 -6.49 -11.45 -11.97
N ARG A 65 -7.08 -10.46 -11.30
CA ARG A 65 -6.71 -10.03 -9.95
C ARG A 65 -6.86 -11.18 -8.94
N ILE A 66 -7.98 -11.91 -9.00
CA ILE A 66 -8.24 -13.05 -8.12
C ILE A 66 -7.25 -14.19 -8.40
N LYS A 67 -7.03 -14.54 -9.68
CA LYS A 67 -6.06 -15.56 -10.10
C LYS A 67 -4.65 -15.21 -9.60
N CYS A 68 -4.24 -13.95 -9.71
CA CYS A 68 -2.93 -13.51 -9.24
C CYS A 68 -2.78 -13.68 -7.73
N LYS A 69 -3.77 -13.21 -6.94
CA LYS A 69 -3.78 -13.40 -5.49
C LYS A 69 -3.73 -14.88 -5.09
N LYS A 70 -4.46 -15.75 -5.81
CA LYS A 70 -4.47 -17.20 -5.56
C LYS A 70 -3.09 -17.85 -5.79
N ARG A 71 -2.37 -17.46 -6.85
CA ARG A 71 -1.03 -18.00 -7.16
C ARG A 71 -0.01 -17.69 -6.07
N PHE A 72 -0.10 -16.52 -5.45
CA PHE A 72 0.83 -16.08 -4.41
C PHE A 72 0.35 -16.39 -2.98
N GLY A 73 -0.71 -17.19 -2.81
CA GLY A 73 -1.19 -17.55 -1.47
C GLY A 73 -1.77 -16.36 -0.68
N MET A 74 -2.16 -15.27 -1.35
CA MET A 74 -2.58 -14.02 -0.69
C MET A 74 -4.07 -13.99 -0.31
N LEU A 75 -4.85 -14.99 -0.70
CA LEU A 75 -6.26 -15.05 -0.36
C LEU A 75 -6.42 -15.63 1.04
N LYS A 76 -7.12 -14.91 1.92
CA LYS A 76 -7.45 -15.39 3.28
C LYS A 76 -8.17 -16.74 3.29
N THR A 77 -8.92 -17.04 2.23
CA THR A 77 -9.62 -18.33 2.08
C THR A 77 -8.66 -19.52 1.89
N GLN A 78 -7.38 -19.28 1.65
CA GLN A 78 -6.35 -20.32 1.56
C GLN A 78 -5.73 -20.65 2.91
N GLU A 79 -5.95 -19.82 3.94
CA GLU A 79 -5.53 -20.09 5.30
C GLU A 79 -6.32 -21.28 5.87
N LYS A 80 -5.67 -22.10 6.69
CA LYS A 80 -6.37 -23.21 7.37
C LYS A 80 -7.47 -22.63 8.25
N ALA A 81 -8.59 -23.33 8.33
CA ALA A 81 -9.62 -23.00 9.30
C ALA A 81 -8.96 -22.96 10.70
N VAL A 82 -9.18 -21.87 11.42
CA VAL A 82 -8.75 -21.77 12.81
C VAL A 82 -9.66 -22.71 13.59
N GLU A 83 -9.09 -23.81 14.11
CA GLU A 83 -9.80 -24.65 15.07
C GLU A 83 -9.97 -23.84 16.36
N LEU A 84 -11.22 -23.71 16.82
CA LEU A 84 -11.62 -22.91 17.98
C LEU A 84 -11.44 -23.68 19.28
#